data_AF-A0A933QJM5-F1
#
_entry.id   AF-A0A933QJM5-F1
#
_cell.length_a   1.000
_cell.length_b   1.000
_cell.length_c   1.000
_cell.angle_alpha   90.00
_cell.angle_beta   90.00
_cell.angle_gamma   90.00
#
_symmetry.space_group_name_H-M   'P 1'
#
loop_
_entity.id
_entity.type
_entity.pdbx_description
1 polymer ?
#
loop_
_entity_poly.entity_id
_entity_poly.type
_entity_poly.pdbx_seq_one_letter_code
_entity_poly.pdbx_strand_id
1 'polypeptide(L)'
;MKNHEQAPRVSAEDERNRAEQRARQEWGENIAKEFGIEYTGEFFEIPRFDETGKETGRTRVHAWDKIPFWSEDGKKMVDSADIKDVVRAILKHPEMELRQAIKQTKKEAGSEASA
;
A
#
# COMPACT_ATOMS: atom_id res chain seq x y z
N MET A 1 -17.69 -53.42 6.50
CA MET A 1 -16.59 -52.71 5.81
C MET A 1 -16.58 -51.28 6.34
N LYS A 2 -15.56 -50.88 7.09
CA LYS A 2 -15.48 -49.52 7.66
C LYS A 2 -14.75 -48.63 6.67
N ASN A 3 -15.48 -47.71 6.03
CA ASN A 3 -14.89 -46.67 5.21
C ASN A 3 -14.07 -45.75 6.13
N HIS A 4 -12.75 -45.83 6.03
CA HIS A 4 -11.87 -44.81 6.59
C HIS A 4 -11.92 -43.62 5.63
N GLU A 5 -12.73 -42.62 5.96
CA GLU A 5 -12.58 -41.27 5.42
C GLU A 5 -11.22 -40.75 5.86
N GLN A 6 -10.24 -40.80 4.96
CA GLN A 6 -9.00 -40.06 5.12
C GLN A 6 -9.33 -38.58 4.90
N ALA A 7 -9.37 -37.82 5.99
CA ALA A 7 -9.36 -36.37 5.91
C ALA A 7 -8.15 -35.93 5.06
N PRO A 8 -8.29 -34.92 4.18
CA PRO A 8 -7.18 -34.43 3.39
C PRO A 8 -6.10 -33.90 4.34
N ARG A 9 -4.94 -34.56 4.36
CA ARG A 9 -3.76 -34.07 5.07
C ARG A 9 -3.27 -32.86 4.32
N VAL A 10 -3.65 -31.68 4.78
CA VAL A 10 -3.08 -30.45 4.26
C VAL A 10 -1.61 -30.41 4.68
N SER A 11 -0.70 -30.28 3.72
CA SER A 11 0.73 -30.19 3.99
C SER A 11 1.02 -28.96 4.85
N ALA A 12 1.97 -29.05 5.78
CA ALA A 12 2.39 -27.92 6.62
C ALA A 12 2.82 -26.69 5.78
N GLU A 13 3.33 -26.92 4.57
CA GLU A 13 3.67 -25.86 3.62
C GLU A 13 2.45 -25.13 3.04
N ASP A 14 1.37 -25.86 2.77
CA ASP A 14 0.10 -25.28 2.31
C ASP A 14 -0.58 -24.46 3.41
N GLU A 15 -0.47 -24.91 4.66
CA GLU A 15 -0.94 -24.13 5.81
C GLU A 15 -0.13 -22.85 6.02
N ARG A 16 1.21 -22.91 5.90
CA ARG A 16 2.07 -21.73 5.97
C ARG A 16 1.78 -20.74 4.84
N ASN A 17 1.60 -21.20 3.61
CA ASN A 17 1.26 -20.34 2.48
C ASN A 17 -0.10 -19.66 2.67
N ARG A 18 -1.10 -20.39 3.21
CA ARG A 18 -2.41 -19.80 3.54
C ARG A 18 -2.33 -18.80 4.70
N ALA A 19 -1.51 -19.07 5.71
CA ALA A 19 -1.28 -18.14 6.81
C ALA A 19 -0.60 -16.84 6.33
N GLU A 20 0.40 -16.94 5.45
CA GLU A 20 1.06 -15.77 4.86
C GLU A 20 0.10 -14.94 4.02
N GLN A 21 -0.72 -15.57 3.18
CA GLN A 21 -1.74 -14.87 2.38
C GLN A 21 -2.78 -14.16 3.25
N ARG A 22 -3.20 -14.78 4.37
CA ARG A 22 -4.10 -14.13 5.34
C ARG A 22 -3.45 -12.94 6.02
N ALA A 23 -2.21 -13.08 6.49
CA ALA A 23 -1.48 -11.99 7.11
C ALA A 23 -1.27 -10.81 6.15
N ARG A 24 -1.01 -11.11 4.88
CA ARG A 24 -0.98 -10.11 3.81
C ARG A 24 -2.36 -9.44 3.69
N GLN A 25 -3.43 -10.18 3.42
CA GLN A 25 -4.78 -9.59 3.32
C GLN A 25 -5.13 -8.70 4.50
N GLU A 26 -4.94 -9.19 5.73
CA GLU A 26 -5.22 -8.44 6.95
C GLU A 26 -4.38 -7.16 7.05
N TRP A 27 -3.08 -7.23 6.71
CA TRP A 27 -2.24 -6.03 6.66
C TRP A 27 -2.78 -5.02 5.65
N GLY A 28 -3.13 -5.46 4.43
CA GLY A 28 -3.62 -4.57 3.37
C GLY A 28 -4.97 -3.94 3.73
N GLU A 29 -5.91 -4.73 4.24
CA GLU A 29 -7.21 -4.24 4.72
C GLU A 29 -7.07 -3.25 5.88
N ASN A 30 -6.11 -3.48 6.78
CA ASN A 30 -5.82 -2.53 7.86
C ASN A 30 -5.31 -1.20 7.34
N ILE A 31 -4.43 -1.18 6.33
CA ILE A 31 -3.98 0.07 5.69
C ILE A 31 -5.16 0.74 5.00
N ALA A 32 -5.96 -0.02 4.26
CA ALA A 32 -7.13 0.50 3.56
C ALA A 32 -8.08 1.21 4.53
N LYS A 33 -8.33 0.59 5.68
CA LYS A 33 -9.15 1.14 6.76
C LYS A 33 -8.49 2.34 7.46
N GLU A 34 -7.18 2.30 7.73
CA GLU A 34 -6.42 3.40 8.34
C GLU A 34 -6.54 4.70 7.52
N PHE A 35 -6.49 4.56 6.19
CA PHE A 35 -6.48 5.69 5.26
C PHE A 35 -7.82 5.97 4.58
N GLY A 36 -8.85 5.16 4.83
CA GLY A 36 -10.16 5.29 4.18
C GLY A 36 -10.12 5.08 2.67
N ILE A 37 -9.25 4.18 2.20
CA ILE A 37 -9.06 3.84 0.79
C ILE A 37 -9.53 2.41 0.50
N GLU A 38 -9.59 2.04 -0.78
CA GLU A 38 -9.95 0.69 -1.19
C GLU A 38 -8.70 -0.18 -1.43
N TYR A 39 -8.82 -1.47 -1.12
CA TYR A 39 -7.76 -2.46 -1.31
C TYR A 39 -8.31 -3.70 -2.00
N THR A 40 -7.66 -4.10 -3.09
CA THR A 40 -8.14 -5.17 -3.99
C THR A 40 -7.44 -6.51 -3.74
N GLY A 41 -6.64 -6.65 -2.68
CA GLY A 41 -5.80 -7.83 -2.42
C GLY A 41 -4.36 -7.72 -2.95
N GLU A 42 -4.13 -6.88 -3.96
CA GLU A 42 -2.79 -6.59 -4.51
C GLU A 42 -2.52 -5.10 -4.64
N PHE A 43 -3.56 -4.28 -4.77
CA PHE A 43 -3.42 -2.87 -5.02
C PHE A 43 -4.28 -2.06 -4.07
N PHE A 44 -3.79 -0.88 -3.73
CA PHE A 44 -4.56 0.20 -3.14
C PHE A 44 -5.13 1.08 -4.25
N GLU A 45 -6.43 1.33 -4.20
CA GLU A 45 -7.09 2.34 -5.03
C GLU A 45 -7.29 3.61 -4.21
N ILE A 46 -6.46 4.60 -4.51
CA ILE A 46 -6.43 5.85 -3.76
C ILE A 46 -7.19 6.90 -4.58
N PRO A 47 -8.33 7.41 -4.08
CA PRO A 47 -9.05 8.48 -4.75
C PRO A 47 -8.23 9.77 -4.73
N ARG A 48 -8.28 10.50 -5.83
CA ARG A 48 -7.70 11.85 -5.98
C ARG A 48 -8.83 12.85 -6.01
N PHE A 49 -8.69 13.90 -5.23
CA PHE A 49 -9.66 14.98 -5.16
C PHE A 49 -9.02 16.28 -5.63
N ASP A 50 -9.79 17.12 -6.33
CA ASP A 50 -9.38 18.50 -6.57
C ASP A 50 -9.61 19.40 -5.33
N GLU A 51 -9.23 20.67 -5.42
CA GLU A 51 -9.35 21.67 -4.34
C GLU A 51 -10.78 21.84 -3.79
N THR A 52 -11.80 21.47 -4.56
CA THR A 52 -13.22 21.54 -4.15
C THR A 52 -13.70 20.27 -3.45
N GLY A 53 -12.83 19.26 -3.31
CA GLY A 53 -13.15 17.98 -2.68
C GLY A 53 -13.89 17.00 -3.61
N LYS A 54 -13.91 17.25 -4.91
CA LYS A 54 -14.53 16.34 -5.90
C LYS A 54 -13.51 15.31 -6.40
N GLU A 55 -13.93 14.04 -6.47
CA GLU A 55 -13.07 12.96 -6.99
C GLU A 55 -12.82 13.20 -8.49
N THR A 56 -11.55 13.37 -8.87
CA THR A 56 -11.10 13.59 -10.25
C THR A 56 -10.47 12.35 -10.88
N GLY A 57 -10.19 11.32 -10.07
CA GLY A 57 -9.74 10.02 -10.55
C GLY A 57 -9.16 9.16 -9.42
N ARG A 58 -8.59 8.02 -9.78
CA ARG A 58 -7.96 7.10 -8.83
C ARG A 58 -6.52 6.81 -9.22
N THR A 59 -5.67 6.65 -8.21
CA THR A 59 -4.29 6.18 -8.38
C THR A 59 -4.21 4.77 -7.82
N ARG A 60 -3.80 3.84 -8.68
CA ARG A 60 -3.58 2.45 -8.30
C ARG A 60 -2.13 2.26 -7.88
N VAL A 61 -1.90 1.75 -6.67
CA VAL A 61 -0.56 1.51 -6.15
C VAL A 61 -0.44 0.08 -5.67
N HIS A 62 0.63 -0.62 -6.05
CA HIS A 62 0.82 -2.00 -5.60
C HIS A 62 1.12 -2.04 -4.10
N ALA A 63 0.39 -2.88 -3.37
CA ALA A 63 0.40 -2.89 -1.91
C ALA A 63 1.71 -3.44 -1.32
N TRP A 64 2.38 -4.30 -2.08
CA TRP A 64 3.54 -5.07 -1.61
C TRP A 64 4.88 -4.50 -2.05
N ASP A 65 4.87 -3.67 -3.08
CA ASP A 65 6.09 -3.12 -3.65
C ASP A 65 6.40 -1.75 -3.07
N LYS A 66 7.68 -1.54 -2.78
CA LYS A 66 8.19 -0.19 -2.60
C LYS A 66 8.13 0.53 -3.94
N ILE A 67 7.78 1.81 -3.92
CA ILE A 67 7.73 2.61 -5.14
C ILE A 67 9.13 3.15 -5.44
N PRO A 68 9.79 2.72 -6.53
CA PRO A 68 11.13 3.19 -6.86
C PRO A 68 11.07 4.59 -7.49
N PHE A 69 12.01 5.44 -7.11
CA PHE A 69 12.28 6.71 -7.77
C PHE A 69 13.56 6.59 -8.58
N TRP A 70 13.44 6.77 -9.89
CA TRP A 70 14.55 6.73 -10.82
C TRP A 70 15.13 8.13 -11.04
N SER A 71 16.41 8.21 -11.42
CA SER A 71 16.99 9.44 -11.96
C SER A 71 16.21 9.90 -13.19
N GLU A 72 16.27 11.19 -13.53
CA GLU A 72 15.61 11.73 -14.75
C GLU A 72 16.03 10.99 -16.03
N ASP A 73 17.28 10.52 -16.09
CA ASP A 73 17.83 9.73 -17.19
C ASP A 73 17.40 8.24 -17.15
N GLY A 74 16.62 7.81 -16.15
CA GLY A 74 16.06 6.46 -16.03
C GLY A 74 17.06 5.34 -15.72
N LYS A 75 18.37 5.62 -15.77
CA LYS A 75 19.42 4.58 -15.67
C LYS A 75 19.69 4.07 -14.25
N LYS A 76 19.27 4.78 -13.21
CA LYS A 76 19.60 4.45 -11.81
C LYS A 76 18.42 4.71 -10.88
N MET A 77 18.17 3.77 -9.97
CA MET A 77 17.27 4.00 -8.85
C MET A 77 18.00 4.90 -7.84
N VAL A 78 17.36 6.00 -7.46
CA VAL A 78 17.90 7.01 -6.54
C VAL A 78 17.34 6.81 -5.14
N ASP A 79 16.07 6.42 -5.04
CA ASP A 79 15.36 6.29 -3.77
C ASP A 79 14.18 5.31 -3.92
N SER A 80 13.56 4.91 -2.82
CA SER A 80 12.31 4.13 -2.82
C SER A 80 11.44 4.54 -1.63
N ALA A 81 10.13 4.63 -1.82
CA ALA A 81 9.21 4.91 -0.73
C ALA A 81 8.43 3.68 -0.30
N ASP A 82 8.18 3.59 1.01
CA ASP A 82 7.24 2.64 1.57
C ASP A 82 5.81 3.04 1.19
N ILE A 83 4.98 2.03 0.96
CA ILE A 83 3.61 2.21 0.47
C ILE A 83 2.73 3.06 1.39
N LYS A 84 2.93 2.99 2.72
CA LYS A 84 2.23 3.88 3.66
C LYS A 84 2.57 5.36 3.43
N ASP A 85 3.83 5.67 3.15
CA ASP A 85 4.27 7.04 2.85
C ASP A 85 3.63 7.53 1.54
N VAL A 86 3.58 6.64 0.53
CA VAL A 86 2.97 6.92 -0.78
C VAL A 86 1.48 7.21 -0.63
N VAL A 87 0.74 6.35 0.07
CA VAL A 87 -0.70 6.53 0.33
C VAL A 87 -0.96 7.85 1.04
N ARG A 88 -0.21 8.13 2.11
CA ARG A 88 -0.36 9.36 2.88
C ARG A 88 -0.05 10.61 2.06
N ALA A 89 0.98 10.55 1.23
CA ALA A 89 1.39 11.66 0.37
C ALA A 89 0.33 11.98 -0.69
N ILE A 90 -0.23 10.97 -1.36
CA ILE A 90 -1.28 11.16 -2.37
C ILE A 90 -2.54 11.76 -1.74
N LEU A 91 -2.93 11.31 -0.56
CA LEU A 91 -4.11 11.81 0.13
C LEU A 91 -3.95 13.25 0.64
N LYS A 92 -2.76 13.59 1.17
CA LYS A 92 -2.50 14.94 1.69
C LYS A 92 -2.23 15.96 0.59
N HIS A 93 -1.52 15.56 -0.44
CA HIS A 93 -1.03 16.46 -1.49
C HIS A 93 -1.37 15.90 -2.88
N PRO A 94 -2.67 15.75 -3.23
CA PRO A 94 -3.11 15.09 -4.46
C PRO A 94 -2.69 15.82 -5.75
N GLU A 95 -2.41 17.12 -5.65
CA GLU A 95 -1.98 17.97 -6.76
C GLU A 95 -0.46 18.04 -6.94
N MET A 96 0.30 17.49 -5.98
CA MET A 96 1.75 17.55 -5.97
C MET A 96 2.36 16.31 -6.63
N GLU A 97 3.52 16.48 -7.27
CA GLU A 97 4.31 15.36 -7.78
C GLU A 97 4.69 14.40 -6.64
N LEU A 98 4.53 13.08 -6.85
CA LEU A 98 4.58 12.08 -5.78
C LEU A 98 5.84 12.17 -4.91
N ARG A 99 7.02 12.39 -5.53
CA ARG A 99 8.28 12.49 -4.79
C ARG A 99 8.34 13.73 -3.91
N GLN A 100 7.79 14.85 -4.39
CA GLN A 100 7.68 16.08 -3.61
C GLN A 100 6.65 15.92 -2.49
N ALA A 101 5.50 15.32 -2.78
CA ALA A 101 4.45 15.05 -1.80
C ALA A 101 4.97 14.21 -0.64
N ILE A 102 5.76 13.17 -0.91
CA ILE A 102 6.38 12.33 0.12
C ILE A 102 7.40 13.12 0.94
N LYS A 103 8.27 13.91 0.30
CA LYS A 103 9.23 14.77 1.01
C LYS A 103 8.52 15.77 1.92
N GLN A 104 7.48 16.42 1.42
CA GLN A 104 6.69 17.38 2.17
C GLN A 104 6.00 16.70 3.36
N THR A 105 5.35 15.55 3.12
CA THR A 105 4.69 14.75 4.18
C THR A 105 5.68 14.33 5.28
N LYS A 106 6.90 13.93 4.92
CA LYS A 106 7.96 13.57 5.88
C LYS A 106 8.44 14.77 6.68
N LYS A 107 8.58 15.93 6.03
CA LYS A 107 8.94 17.18 6.69
C LYS A 107 7.88 17.62 7.69
N GLU A 108 6.61 17.54 7.31
CA GLU A 108 5.46 17.87 8.17
C GLU A 108 5.41 16.95 9.40
N ALA A 109 5.56 15.64 9.19
CA ALA A 109 5.59 14.68 10.30
C ALA A 109 6.78 14.89 11.26
N GLY A 110 7.92 15.35 10.75
CA GLY A 110 9.10 15.69 11.57
C GLY A 110 8.93 17.00 12.36
N SER A 111 8.20 17.98 11.80
CA SER A 111 7.90 19.23 12.51
C SER A 111 6.85 19.06 13.60
N GLU A 112 5.89 18.16 13.42
CA GLU A 112 4.83 17.89 14.41
C GLU A 112 5.37 17.22 15.70
N ALA A 113 6.53 16.55 15.62
CA ALA A 113 7.19 15.93 16.78
C ALA A 113 8.05 16.91 17.62
N SER A 114 8.20 18.17 17.19
CA SER A 114 9.02 19.19 17.86
C SER A 114 8.23 20.39 18.40
N ALA A 115 6.89 20.31 18.40
CA ALA A 115 5.99 21.36 18.87
C ALA A 115 5.41 21.05 20.26
#